data_AF-A0A6J7GST2-F1
#
_entry.id   AF-A0A6J7GST2-F1
#
_cell.length_a   1.000
_cell.length_b   1.000
_cell.length_c   1.000
_cell.angle_alpha   90.00
_cell.angle_beta   90.00
_cell.angle_gamma   90.00
#
_symmetry.space_group_name_H-M   'P 1'
#
loop_
_entity.id
_entity.type
_entity.pdbx_description
1 polymer ?
#
loop_
_entity_poly.entity_id
_entity_poly.type
_entity_poly.pdbx_seq_one_letter_code
_entity_poly.pdbx_strand_id
1 'polypeptide(L)' 'MSDQSGFLNNPSTAAEQHETEVLAPEQIVCVDCGGTCHLLTRPYLEEDGSQGFLPGDIVAYRCEDCLDRWDIELE' A
#
# COMPACT_ATOMS: atom_id res chain seq x y z
N MET A 1 17.51 -47.90 -3.58
CA MET A 1 16.31 -47.61 -4.38
C MET A 1 15.63 -46.45 -3.68
N SER A 2 15.69 -45.29 -4.31
CA SER A 2 15.37 -44.00 -3.73
C SER A 2 13.91 -43.70 -4.02
N ASP A 3 13.02 -43.89 -3.06
CA ASP A 3 11.63 -43.44 -3.18
C ASP A 3 11.49 -42.06 -2.52
N GLN A 4 11.93 -41.06 -3.29
CA GLN A 4 11.47 -39.68 -3.14
C GLN A 4 10.13 -39.54 -3.87
N SER A 5 9.36 -38.53 -3.46
CA SER A 5 8.19 -37.94 -4.11
C SER A 5 6.81 -38.45 -3.64
N GLY A 6 6.14 -37.59 -2.88
CA GLY A 6 4.76 -37.78 -2.46
C GLY A 6 4.17 -36.64 -1.62
N PHE A 7 4.73 -35.43 -1.64
CA PHE A 7 4.03 -34.24 -1.13
C PHE A 7 3.38 -33.53 -2.33
N LEU A 8 2.22 -34.05 -2.74
CA LEU A 8 1.39 -33.38 -3.73
C LEU A 8 0.84 -32.10 -3.09
N ASN A 9 1.47 -31.00 -3.48
CA ASN A 9 0.98 -29.64 -3.61
C ASN A 9 -0.51 -29.46 -3.29
N ASN A 10 -0.77 -28.71 -2.21
CA ASN A 10 -2.07 -28.17 -1.91
C ASN A 10 -2.47 -27.20 -3.05
N PRO A 11 -3.54 -27.44 -3.82
CA PRO A 11 -4.06 -26.43 -4.72
C PRO A 11 -4.91 -25.47 -3.87
N SER A 12 -4.26 -24.64 -3.05
CA SER A 12 -4.96 -23.49 -2.49
C SER A 12 -5.36 -22.61 -3.67
N THR A 13 -6.67 -22.57 -3.84
CA THR A 13 -7.38 -21.87 -4.90
C THR A 13 -7.01 -20.40 -4.84
N ALA A 14 -6.75 -19.79 -6.00
CA ALA A 14 -6.37 -18.40 -6.18
C ALA A 14 -7.52 -17.43 -5.83
N ALA A 15 -7.92 -17.37 -4.57
CA ALA A 15 -9.01 -16.52 -4.09
C ALA A 15 -8.88 -16.25 -2.58
N GLU A 16 -7.89 -15.45 -2.16
CA GLU A 16 -7.79 -14.99 -0.75
C GLU A 16 -6.73 -13.88 -0.53
N GLN A 17 -6.69 -12.82 -1.35
CA GLN A 17 -5.74 -11.68 -1.12
C GLN A 17 -6.39 -10.29 -0.99
N HIS A 18 -7.71 -10.20 -0.78
CA HIS A 18 -8.43 -8.91 -0.83
C HIS A 18 -9.09 -8.55 0.51
N GLU A 19 -8.38 -8.67 1.63
CA GLU A 19 -9.01 -8.49 2.95
C GLU A 19 -8.66 -7.17 3.68
N THR A 20 -7.78 -6.33 3.15
CA THR A 20 -7.55 -5.00 3.76
C THR A 20 -6.96 -4.03 2.74
N GLU A 21 -7.80 -3.43 1.91
CA GLU A 21 -7.42 -2.25 1.14
C GLU A 21 -7.50 -1.03 2.06
N VAL A 22 -6.44 -0.23 2.14
CA VAL A 22 -6.36 0.98 2.96
C VAL A 22 -6.35 2.20 2.05
N LEU A 23 -7.07 3.24 2.44
CA LEU A 23 -7.08 4.51 1.73
C LEU A 23 -6.12 5.50 2.40
N ALA A 24 -5.23 6.10 1.62
CA ALA A 24 -4.44 7.24 2.04
C ALA A 24 -5.20 8.54 1.69
N PRO A 25 -5.29 9.53 2.61
CA PRO A 25 -5.91 10.80 2.27
C PRO A 25 -5.10 11.54 1.20
N GLU A 26 -5.74 12.24 0.27
CA GLU A 26 -5.01 13.00 -0.76
C GLU A 26 -4.15 14.12 -0.17
N GLN A 27 -4.54 14.61 1.01
CA GLN A 27 -3.90 15.73 1.69
C GLN A 27 -3.74 15.49 3.20
N ILE A 28 -2.63 15.98 3.74
CA ILE A 28 -2.34 16.03 5.19
C ILE A 28 -1.81 17.40 5.58
N VAL A 29 -1.78 17.70 6.88
CA VAL A 29 -1.14 18.90 7.41
C VAL A 29 0.35 18.64 7.60
N CYS A 30 1.20 19.55 7.10
CA CYS A 30 2.64 19.50 7.33
C CYS A 30 2.96 19.71 8.81
N VAL A 31 3.71 18.80 9.42
CA VAL A 31 4.08 18.89 10.84
C VAL A 31 5.09 20.03 11.12
N ASP A 32 5.92 20.39 10.14
CA ASP A 32 6.96 21.40 10.33
C ASP A 32 6.44 22.84 10.14
N CYS A 33 5.61 23.09 9.13
CA CYS A 33 5.15 24.44 8.79
C CYS A 33 3.64 24.68 8.95
N GLY A 34 2.86 23.62 9.17
CA GLY A 34 1.39 23.69 9.23
C GLY A 34 0.69 23.85 7.87
N GLY A 35 1.43 23.88 6.76
CA GLY A 35 0.92 24.00 5.39
C GLY A 35 0.30 22.71 4.85
N THR A 36 -0.17 22.74 3.59
CA THR A 36 -0.81 21.58 2.95
C THR A 36 0.23 20.67 2.30
N CYS A 37 0.18 19.38 2.64
CA CYS A 37 0.93 18.33 1.98
C CYS A 37 0.04 17.56 1.01
N HIS A 38 0.55 17.24 -0.17
CA HIS A 38 -0.17 16.47 -1.20
C HIS A 38 0.46 15.09 -1.40
N LEU A 39 -0.37 14.07 -1.55
CA LEU A 39 0.04 12.69 -1.79
C LEU A 39 0.79 12.57 -3.13
N LEU A 40 1.96 11.94 -3.10
CA LEU A 40 2.78 11.66 -4.28
C LEU A 40 2.71 10.19 -4.72
N THR A 41 2.58 9.26 -3.77
CA THR A 41 2.49 7.84 -4.08
C THR A 41 1.14 7.53 -4.72
N ARG A 42 1.16 6.80 -5.83
CA ARG A 42 -0.07 6.34 -6.49
C ARG A 42 -0.55 5.04 -5.86
N PRO A 43 -1.87 4.86 -5.66
CA PRO A 43 -2.42 3.59 -5.23
C PRO A 43 -2.19 2.51 -6.28
N TYR A 44 -2.28 1.26 -5.84
CA TYR A 44 -2.37 0.13 -6.76
C TYR A 44 -3.69 0.18 -7.53
N LEU A 45 -3.69 -0.44 -8.71
CA LEU A 45 -4.89 -0.62 -9.53
C LEU A 45 -5.13 -2.11 -9.65
N GLU A 46 -6.24 -2.58 -9.08
CA GLU A 46 -6.61 -3.99 -9.06
C GLU A 46 -7.33 -4.40 -10.36
N GLU A 47 -7.44 -5.70 -10.60
CA GLU A 47 -8.06 -6.25 -11.81
C GLU A 47 -9.55 -5.89 -11.96
N ASP A 48 -10.24 -5.67 -10.84
CA ASP A 48 -11.65 -5.25 -10.79
C ASP A 48 -11.84 -3.73 -10.94
N GLY A 49 -10.74 -2.97 -11.04
CA GLY A 49 -10.73 -1.52 -11.20
C GLY A 49 -10.76 -0.74 -9.89
N SER A 50 -10.72 -1.40 -8.72
CA SER A 50 -10.52 -0.74 -7.42
C SER A 50 -9.09 -0.17 -7.29
N GLN A 51 -8.94 0.78 -6.36
CA GLN A 51 -7.67 1.48 -6.13
C GLN A 51 -7.44 1.72 -4.64
N GLY A 52 -6.27 1.30 -4.17
CA GLY A 52 -5.89 1.47 -2.79
C GLY A 52 -4.48 1.00 -2.48
N PHE A 53 -4.19 0.96 -1.19
CA PHE A 53 -2.91 0.55 -0.62
C PHE A 53 -3.09 -0.67 0.27
N LEU A 54 -1.98 -1.28 0.67
CA LEU A 54 -1.96 -2.37 1.63
C LEU A 54 -1.48 -1.86 3.00
N PRO A 55 -1.93 -2.47 4.12
CA PRO A 55 -1.37 -2.21 5.43
C PRO A 55 0.15 -2.44 5.43
N GLY A 56 0.88 -1.52 6.06
CA GLY A 56 2.34 -1.47 6.07
C GLY A 56 2.97 -0.76 4.87
N ASP A 57 2.18 -0.34 3.86
CA ASP A 57 2.71 0.47 2.77
C ASP A 57 3.18 1.83 3.27
N ILE A 58 4.28 2.30 2.69
CA ILE A 58 4.82 3.64 2.93
C ILE A 58 4.42 4.55 1.79
N VAL A 59 3.59 5.55 2.08
CA VAL A 59 3.16 6.59 1.13
C VAL A 59 3.91 7.89 1.37
N ALA A 60 4.28 8.57 0.28
CA ALA A 60 5.03 9.82 0.32
C ALA A 60 4.10 11.01 0.09
N TYR A 61 4.26 12.05 0.90
CA TYR A 61 3.60 13.34 0.76
C TYR A 61 4.63 14.45 0.61
N ARG A 62 4.25 15.55 -0.05
CA ARG A 62 5.08 16.75 -0.15
C ARG A 62 4.31 18.01 0.17
N CYS A 63 4.89 18.84 1.03
CA CYS A 63 4.35 20.15 1.36
C CYS A 63 4.48 21.11 0.17
N GLU A 64 3.43 21.88 -0.13
CA GLU A 64 3.50 22.92 -1.17
C GLU A 64 4.25 24.19 -0.72
N ASP A 65 4.30 24.43 0.60
CA ASP A 65 4.88 25.66 1.18
C ASP A 65 6.37 25.51 1.50
N CYS A 66 6.73 24.52 2.34
CA CYS A 66 8.13 24.32 2.78
C CYS A 66 8.90 23.33 1.90
N LEU A 67 8.20 22.61 1.01
CA LEU A 67 8.75 21.62 0.09
C LEU A 67 9.34 20.36 0.73
N ASP A 68 9.23 20.21 2.05
CA ASP A 68 9.60 19.01 2.78
C ASP A 68 8.72 17.82 2.39
N ARG A 69 9.28 16.63 2.60
CA ARG A 69 8.67 15.35 2.28
C ARG A 69 8.41 14.56 3.56
N TRP A 70 7.27 13.87 3.58
CA TRP A 70 6.85 12.97 4.66
C TRP A 70 6.58 11.58 4.11
N ASP A 71 7.13 10.56 4.74
CA ASP A 71 6.88 9.15 4.43
C ASP A 71 6.08 8.55 5.58
N ILE A 72 4.87 8.08 5.30
CA ILE A 72 3.88 7.64 6.30
C ILE A 72 3.53 6.18 6.04
N GLU A 73 3.62 5.35 7.08
CA GLU A 73 3.14 3.96 7.06
C GLU A 73 1.62 3.92 7.25
N LEU A 74 0.93 3.12 6.44
CA LEU A 74 -0.51 2.91 6.54
C LEU A 74 -0.84 1.72 7.44
N GLU A 75 -1.83 1.87 8.32
CA GLU A 75 -2.32 0.83 9.25
C GLU A 75 -3.60 0.15 8.76
#